data_AF-A0A6M5YSL9-F1
#
_entry.id   AF-A0A6M5YSL9-F1
#
_cell.length_a   1.000
_cell.length_b   1.000
_cell.length_c   1.000
_cell.angle_alpha   90.00
_cell.angle_beta   90.00
_cell.angle_gamma   90.00
#
_symmetry.space_group_name_H-M   'P 1'
#
loop_
_entity.id
_entity.type
_entity.pdbx_description
1 polymer ?
#
loop_
_entity_poly.entity_id
_entity_poly.type
_entity_poly.pdbx_seq_one_letter_code
_entity_poly.pdbx_strand_id
1 'polypeptide(L)'
;MRLAIEGNTSFGPPGNRVTPRTEPFPEEPDPDRAMQLFCPACQAAFPGTQRCPRCGGLLLLPQEAAEATAPRQLTAPTPAQAAPAGRVIVGAVFALGMYLGLRKLVMGAILAAHFDPNTWWLSFEGLVAVCGGQVLAVVFGSVVAAAGRAGGFAFGAAVGGLCGGLFLGAELLAGAPPQDLVLYIQPVLLVFVGGLAGVSATRVWGAVPILDMPVPEWNKLSSARLGLNEVPATGRPTAWVRIVVGAMVMVTAVAVADKVRIGAQRYSAGLLRVNSVGQGQFLTWQMGVLGILVGGAVAGAGTGAGVRHGTIAGALGGVGVVGLTAAAGQPLGPVSFWLSYLALGGAAMNDPAAVAAAIGGVVLLGVVGGWFGGTLFLPLAPEYLRRRLRSGLD
;
A
#
# COMPACT_ATOMS: atom_id res chain seq x y z
N MET A 1 -41.68 -35.68 49.13
CA MET A 1 -42.48 -34.63 48.45
C MET A 1 -42.33 -34.87 46.97
N ARG A 2 -43.20 -35.55 46.21
CA ARG A 2 -44.68 -35.60 46.09
C ARG A 2 -45.32 -34.27 45.62
N LEU A 3 -45.96 -34.37 44.43
CA LEU A 3 -47.04 -33.55 43.83
C LEU A 3 -46.57 -32.28 43.07
N ALA A 4 -47.07 -31.87 41.89
CA ALA A 4 -48.17 -32.28 40.98
C ALA A 4 -47.87 -31.64 39.59
N ILE A 5 -47.93 -32.32 38.44
CA ILE A 5 -49.05 -32.46 37.47
C ILE A 5 -50.14 -31.37 37.48
N GLU A 6 -50.12 -30.52 36.45
CA GLU A 6 -51.23 -29.81 35.77
C GLU A 6 -50.55 -29.14 34.52
N GLY A 7 -50.92 -29.28 33.25
CA GLY A 7 -52.18 -29.63 32.61
C GLY A 7 -52.89 -28.36 32.12
N ASN A 8 -52.57 -27.80 30.94
CA ASN A 8 -53.58 -27.07 30.16
C ASN A 8 -53.22 -26.69 28.71
N THR A 9 -54.10 -27.16 27.82
CA THR A 9 -54.72 -26.53 26.64
C THR A 9 -53.91 -25.79 25.58
N SER A 10 -53.91 -26.45 24.43
CA SER A 10 -53.95 -25.91 23.07
C SER A 10 -54.90 -24.71 22.91
N PHE A 11 -54.36 -23.59 22.44
CA PHE A 11 -55.12 -22.54 21.76
C PHE A 11 -54.43 -22.27 20.41
N GLY A 12 -55.01 -22.84 19.34
CA GLY A 12 -54.63 -22.49 17.97
C GLY A 12 -55.16 -21.10 17.62
N PRO A 13 -54.36 -20.23 16.98
CA PRO A 13 -54.85 -18.93 16.54
C PRO A 13 -55.88 -19.09 15.41
N PRO A 14 -56.92 -18.24 15.37
CA PRO A 14 -57.95 -18.26 14.33
C PRO A 14 -57.34 -17.91 12.97
N GLY A 15 -57.77 -18.64 11.93
CA GLY A 15 -57.31 -18.51 10.57
C GLY A 15 -57.40 -17.08 10.04
N ASN A 16 -56.26 -16.55 9.61
CA ASN A 16 -56.18 -15.34 8.80
C ASN A 16 -56.91 -15.58 7.48
N ARG A 17 -58.07 -14.94 7.29
CA ARG A 17 -58.68 -14.74 5.98
C ARG A 17 -57.68 -13.99 5.10
N VAL A 18 -57.10 -14.72 4.15
CA VAL A 18 -56.38 -14.14 3.02
C VAL A 18 -57.40 -13.37 2.18
N THR A 19 -57.44 -12.06 2.36
CA THR A 19 -58.05 -11.18 1.36
C THR A 19 -57.16 -11.21 0.12
N PRO A 20 -57.71 -11.40 -1.10
CA PRO A 20 -56.93 -11.32 -2.32
C PRO A 20 -56.33 -9.92 -2.40
N ARG A 21 -55.01 -9.84 -2.20
CA ARG A 21 -54.23 -8.63 -2.40
C ARG A 21 -54.32 -8.34 -3.89
N THR A 22 -55.08 -7.31 -4.27
CA THR A 22 -54.98 -6.71 -5.60
C THR A 22 -53.56 -6.19 -5.74
N GLU A 23 -52.69 -7.01 -6.34
CA GLU A 23 -51.34 -6.58 -6.68
C GLU A 23 -51.48 -5.37 -7.61
N PRO A 24 -50.92 -4.20 -7.25
CA PRO A 24 -50.89 -3.07 -8.14
C PRO A 24 -50.19 -3.51 -9.42
N PHE A 25 -50.82 -3.20 -10.56
CA PHE A 25 -50.26 -3.47 -11.88
C PHE A 25 -48.79 -3.06 -11.92
N PRO A 26 -47.90 -3.90 -12.49
CA PRO A 26 -46.48 -3.57 -12.59
C PRO A 26 -46.34 -2.23 -13.32
N GLU A 27 -45.74 -1.25 -12.65
CA GLU A 27 -45.32 0.00 -13.28
C GLU A 27 -44.53 -0.35 -14.55
N GLU A 28 -44.93 0.26 -15.66
CA GLU A 28 -44.30 0.09 -16.95
C GLU A 28 -42.81 0.43 -16.78
N PRO A 29 -41.90 -0.54 -17.03
CA PRO A 29 -40.49 -0.37 -16.69
C PRO A 29 -39.90 0.80 -17.49
N ASP A 30 -39.38 1.78 -16.77
CA ASP A 30 -38.70 2.97 -17.30
C ASP A 30 -37.69 2.57 -18.40
N PRO A 31 -37.95 2.89 -19.68
CA PRO A 31 -37.16 2.42 -20.81
C PRO A 31 -35.72 2.97 -20.82
N ASP A 32 -35.43 3.99 -19.99
CA ASP A 32 -34.11 4.60 -19.88
C ASP A 32 -33.21 3.97 -18.80
N ARG A 33 -33.67 2.94 -18.07
CA ARG A 33 -32.76 2.10 -17.29
C ARG A 33 -32.00 1.17 -18.22
N ALA A 34 -30.96 1.73 -18.86
CA ALA A 34 -29.99 0.98 -19.66
C ALA A 34 -29.55 -0.27 -18.89
N MET A 35 -30.01 -1.44 -19.34
CA MET A 35 -29.71 -2.71 -18.67
C MET A 35 -28.20 -2.89 -18.64
N GLN A 36 -27.68 -2.92 -17.42
CA GLN A 36 -26.26 -3.08 -17.17
C GLN A 36 -25.93 -4.57 -17.29
N LEU A 37 -25.24 -4.93 -18.36
CA LEU A 37 -24.87 -6.31 -18.66
C LEU A 37 -23.46 -6.60 -18.14
N PHE A 38 -23.23 -7.81 -17.64
CA PHE A 38 -22.02 -8.13 -16.91
C PHE A 38 -21.14 -9.14 -17.67
N CYS A 39 -19.83 -8.86 -17.78
CA CYS A 39 -18.90 -9.81 -18.39
C CYS A 39 -18.33 -10.78 -17.36
N PRO A 40 -18.68 -12.09 -17.40
CA PRO A 40 -18.10 -13.06 -16.47
C PRO A 40 -16.58 -13.19 -16.67
N ALA A 41 -16.12 -13.02 -17.91
CA ALA A 41 -14.70 -13.11 -18.23
C ALA A 41 -13.92 -11.85 -17.83
N CYS A 42 -14.47 -10.63 -17.90
CA CYS A 42 -13.72 -9.41 -17.54
C CYS A 42 -14.03 -8.88 -16.15
N GLN A 43 -15.03 -9.44 -15.48
CA GLN A 43 -15.58 -8.95 -14.22
C GLN A 43 -15.89 -7.45 -14.23
N ALA A 44 -16.47 -6.99 -15.34
CA ALA A 44 -16.83 -5.59 -15.55
C ALA A 44 -18.24 -5.50 -16.12
N ALA A 45 -18.93 -4.44 -15.72
CA ALA A 45 -20.29 -4.15 -16.12
C ALA A 45 -20.27 -3.14 -17.27
N PHE A 46 -21.07 -3.36 -18.30
CA PHE A 46 -21.15 -2.53 -19.49
C PHE A 46 -22.61 -2.21 -19.81
N PRO A 47 -22.98 -0.93 -19.95
CA PRO A 47 -24.31 -0.57 -20.38
C PRO A 47 -24.49 -0.85 -21.89
N GLY A 48 -25.62 -1.44 -22.28
CA GLY A 48 -26.11 -1.43 -23.66
C GLY A 48 -25.31 -2.20 -24.71
N THR A 49 -24.36 -3.07 -24.33
CA THR A 49 -23.65 -3.95 -25.28
C THR A 49 -23.89 -5.41 -24.92
N GLN A 50 -24.06 -6.29 -25.91
CA GLN A 50 -24.21 -7.75 -25.65
C GLN A 50 -22.87 -8.49 -25.58
N ARG A 51 -21.79 -7.86 -26.07
CA ARG A 51 -20.43 -8.39 -26.02
C ARG A 51 -19.52 -7.42 -25.31
N CYS A 52 -18.69 -7.97 -24.42
CA CYS A 52 -17.71 -7.22 -23.67
C CYS A 52 -16.70 -6.58 -24.65
N PRO A 53 -16.54 -5.25 -24.66
CA PRO A 53 -15.58 -4.58 -25.55
C PRO A 53 -14.13 -4.94 -25.21
N ARG A 54 -13.84 -5.48 -24.01
CA ARG A 54 -12.49 -5.88 -23.61
C ARG A 54 -12.10 -7.28 -24.08
N CYS A 55 -13.00 -8.27 -23.99
CA CYS A 55 -12.67 -9.66 -24.31
C CYS A 55 -13.52 -10.29 -25.42
N GLY A 56 -14.55 -9.59 -25.91
CA GLY A 56 -15.51 -10.12 -26.88
C GLY A 56 -16.45 -11.19 -26.34
N GLY A 57 -16.36 -11.55 -25.06
CA GLY A 57 -17.26 -12.51 -24.41
C GLY A 57 -18.67 -11.96 -24.27
N LEU A 58 -19.67 -12.84 -24.26
CA LEU A 58 -21.06 -12.44 -24.03
C LEU A 58 -21.21 -11.82 -22.64
N LEU A 59 -21.99 -10.74 -22.57
CA LEU A 59 -22.40 -10.11 -21.34
C LEU A 59 -23.71 -10.76 -20.90
N LEU A 60 -23.80 -11.11 -19.62
CA LEU A 60 -24.96 -11.79 -19.03
C LEU A 60 -25.74 -10.81 -18.16
N LEU A 61 -27.07 -10.98 -18.10
CA LEU A 61 -27.85 -10.30 -17.07
C LEU A 61 -27.54 -10.90 -15.69
N PRO A 62 -27.54 -10.10 -14.60
CA PRO A 62 -27.31 -10.62 -13.25
C PRO A 62 -28.29 -11.74 -12.84
N GLN A 63 -29.50 -11.70 -13.41
CA GLN A 63 -30.58 -12.66 -13.14
C GLN A 63 -30.32 -14.01 -13.83
N GLU A 64 -29.86 -13.98 -15.08
CA GLU A 64 -29.53 -15.18 -15.86
C GLU A 64 -28.33 -15.93 -15.27
N ALA A 65 -27.44 -15.21 -14.58
CA ALA A 65 -26.34 -15.84 -13.85
C ALA A 65 -26.82 -16.63 -12.61
N ALA A 66 -27.98 -16.30 -12.03
CA ALA A 66 -28.46 -16.87 -10.78
C ALA A 66 -29.28 -18.17 -10.95
N GLU A 67 -29.95 -18.39 -12.08
CA GLU A 67 -30.82 -19.57 -12.30
C GLU A 67 -30.06 -20.85 -12.73
N ALA A 68 -28.77 -20.75 -13.04
CA ALA A 68 -27.94 -21.91 -13.33
C ALA A 68 -27.69 -22.71 -12.03
N THR A 69 -28.52 -23.73 -11.82
CA THR A 69 -28.44 -24.89 -10.89
C THR A 69 -27.35 -24.82 -9.81
N ALA A 70 -27.77 -24.85 -8.54
CA ALA A 70 -26.94 -24.77 -7.32
C ALA A 70 -25.51 -25.37 -7.50
N PRO A 71 -24.50 -24.51 -7.69
CA PRO A 71 -23.19 -24.94 -8.13
C PRO A 71 -22.48 -25.75 -7.05
N ARG A 72 -21.79 -26.82 -7.46
CA ARG A 72 -20.77 -27.44 -6.61
C ARG A 72 -19.68 -26.38 -6.40
N GLN A 73 -19.51 -25.90 -5.15
CA GLN A 73 -18.50 -24.91 -4.79
C GLN A 73 -17.09 -25.43 -5.13
N LEU A 74 -16.65 -25.22 -6.36
CA LEU A 74 -15.23 -25.14 -6.68
C LEU A 74 -14.77 -23.86 -6.01
N THR A 75 -14.14 -24.01 -4.84
CA THR A 75 -13.54 -22.91 -4.10
C THR A 75 -12.61 -22.15 -5.04
N ALA A 76 -13.07 -21.05 -5.62
CA ALA A 76 -12.24 -20.20 -6.44
C ALA A 76 -11.01 -19.84 -5.60
N PRO A 77 -9.79 -19.88 -6.15
CA PRO A 77 -8.59 -19.53 -5.39
C PRO A 77 -8.79 -18.14 -4.81
N THR A 78 -8.96 -18.05 -3.49
CA THR A 78 -9.18 -16.76 -2.82
C THR A 78 -8.03 -15.86 -3.22
N PRO A 79 -8.27 -14.75 -3.93
CA PRO A 79 -7.19 -13.86 -4.34
C PRO A 79 -6.45 -13.47 -3.07
N ALA A 80 -5.13 -13.68 -3.05
CA ALA A 80 -4.31 -13.44 -1.87
C ALA A 80 -4.55 -12.01 -1.37
N GLN A 81 -5.35 -11.88 -0.32
CA GLN A 81 -5.69 -10.58 0.23
C GLN A 81 -4.45 -10.07 0.93
N ALA A 82 -3.98 -8.88 0.55
CA ALA A 82 -2.88 -8.24 1.27
C ALA A 82 -3.26 -8.16 2.76
N ALA A 83 -2.39 -8.66 3.64
CA ALA A 83 -2.65 -8.72 5.06
C ALA A 83 -3.00 -7.31 5.59
N PRO A 84 -4.07 -7.17 6.39
CA PRO A 84 -4.54 -5.86 6.86
C PRO A 84 -3.45 -5.09 7.60
N ALA A 85 -2.65 -5.80 8.41
CA ALA A 85 -1.52 -5.22 9.16
C ALA A 85 -0.48 -4.56 8.24
N GLY A 86 -0.21 -5.14 7.07
CA GLY A 86 0.78 -4.59 6.13
C GLY A 86 0.40 -3.19 5.66
N ARG A 87 -0.88 -2.94 5.40
CA ARG A 87 -1.38 -1.61 4.99
C ARG A 87 -1.31 -0.58 6.09
N VAL A 88 -1.62 -0.97 7.34
CA VAL A 88 -1.46 -0.10 8.49
C VAL A 88 -0.01 0.31 8.67
N ILE A 89 0.93 -0.63 8.52
CA ILE A 89 2.36 -0.35 8.59
C ILE A 89 2.79 0.60 7.46
N VAL A 90 2.38 0.35 6.21
CA VAL A 90 2.66 1.27 5.09
C VAL A 90 2.14 2.68 5.41
N GLY A 91 0.88 2.80 5.81
CA GLY A 91 0.26 4.08 6.14
C GLY A 91 1.00 4.81 7.27
N ALA A 92 1.38 4.10 8.33
CA ALA A 92 2.13 4.68 9.45
C ALA A 92 3.53 5.15 9.03
N VAL A 93 4.25 4.37 8.21
CA VAL A 93 5.55 4.79 7.67
C VAL A 93 5.42 6.06 6.85
N PHE A 94 4.41 6.16 5.99
CA PHE A 94 4.14 7.38 5.22
C PHE A 94 3.76 8.56 6.11
N ALA A 95 2.93 8.35 7.14
CA ALA A 95 2.57 9.39 8.09
C ALA A 95 3.81 9.91 8.82
N LEU A 96 4.62 9.03 9.41
CA LEU A 96 5.86 9.42 10.10
C LEU A 96 6.82 10.16 9.17
N GLY A 97 7.01 9.65 7.94
CA GLY A 97 7.83 10.32 6.93
C GLY A 97 7.32 11.72 6.57
N MET A 98 6.00 11.86 6.36
CA MET A 98 5.37 13.14 6.09
C MET A 98 5.54 14.13 7.26
N TYR A 99 5.33 13.67 8.50
CA TYR A 99 5.52 14.51 9.69
C TYR A 99 6.97 14.99 9.82
N LEU A 100 7.94 14.09 9.68
CA LEU A 100 9.36 14.45 9.76
C LEU A 100 9.75 15.43 8.64
N GLY A 101 9.22 15.22 7.43
CA GLY A 101 9.39 16.15 6.31
C GLY A 101 8.83 17.54 6.61
N LEU A 102 7.57 17.61 7.05
CA LEU A 102 6.90 18.85 7.45
C LEU A 102 7.66 19.56 8.58
N ARG A 103 8.09 18.83 9.62
CA ARG A 103 8.84 19.38 10.74
C ARG A 103 10.16 20.01 10.28
N LYS A 104 10.87 19.40 9.32
CA LYS A 104 12.10 19.96 8.74
C LYS A 104 11.83 21.17 7.85
N LEU A 105 10.73 21.18 7.11
CA LEU A 105 10.30 22.36 6.33
C LEU A 105 9.97 23.54 7.25
N VAL A 106 9.22 23.30 8.33
CA VAL A 106 8.90 24.30 9.35
C VAL A 106 10.17 24.83 10.01
N MET A 107 11.10 23.95 10.39
CA MET A 107 12.41 24.37 10.93
C MET A 107 13.19 25.25 9.95
N GLY A 108 13.19 24.90 8.66
CA GLY A 108 13.82 25.72 7.61
C GLY A 108 13.18 27.10 7.47
N ALA A 109 11.84 27.17 7.52
CA ALA A 109 11.10 28.43 7.47
C ALA A 109 11.39 29.32 8.70
N ILE A 110 11.45 28.73 9.90
CA ILE A 110 11.77 29.46 11.14
C ILE A 110 13.19 30.00 11.10
N LEU A 111 14.16 29.18 10.70
CA LEU A 111 15.57 29.62 10.58
C LEU A 111 15.74 30.74 9.54
N ALA A 112 14.83 30.84 8.56
CA ALA A 112 14.82 31.93 7.60
C ALA A 112 14.16 33.21 8.14
N ALA A 113 13.17 33.09 9.04
CA ALA A 113 12.36 34.21 9.52
C ALA A 113 12.73 34.73 10.91
N HIS A 114 13.32 33.91 11.78
CA HIS A 114 13.52 34.18 13.20
C HIS A 114 14.96 33.94 13.66
N PHE A 115 15.41 34.74 14.63
CA PHE A 115 16.77 34.68 15.17
C PHE A 115 16.99 33.58 16.22
N ASP A 116 15.93 33.11 16.90
CA ASP A 116 16.04 32.04 17.90
C ASP A 116 14.95 30.96 17.70
N PRO A 117 15.29 29.77 17.17
CA PRO A 117 14.33 28.71 16.96
C PRO A 117 13.83 28.09 18.27
N ASN A 118 14.60 28.15 19.36
CA ASN A 118 14.24 27.46 20.60
C ASN A 118 13.04 28.12 21.28
N THR A 119 13.02 29.46 21.35
CA THR A 119 11.88 30.21 21.88
C THR A 119 10.63 30.02 21.03
N TRP A 120 10.76 29.90 19.71
CA TRP A 120 9.62 29.64 18.83
C TRP A 120 8.99 28.26 19.07
N TRP A 121 9.78 27.18 19.22
CA TRP A 121 9.24 25.84 19.49
C TRP A 121 8.48 25.74 20.81
N LEU A 122 8.83 26.56 21.80
CA LEU A 122 8.14 26.65 23.09
C LEU A 122 6.89 27.56 23.06
N SER A 123 6.68 28.29 21.97
CA SER A 123 5.53 29.17 21.80
C SER A 123 4.26 28.41 21.43
N PHE A 124 3.10 29.07 21.57
CA PHE A 124 1.82 28.55 21.11
C PHE A 124 1.82 28.24 19.60
N GLU A 125 2.49 29.07 18.78
CA GLU A 125 2.61 28.84 17.33
C GLU A 125 3.38 27.57 17.02
N GLY A 126 4.46 27.32 17.76
CA GLY A 126 5.24 26.08 17.67
C GLY A 126 4.41 24.85 18.00
N LEU A 127 3.63 24.91 19.07
CA LEU A 127 2.71 23.83 19.45
C LEU A 127 1.66 23.59 18.36
N VAL A 128 1.02 24.64 17.83
CA VAL A 128 0.03 24.54 16.74
C VAL A 128 0.66 23.92 15.49
N ALA A 129 1.88 24.31 15.13
CA ALA A 129 2.59 23.76 13.98
C ALA A 129 2.93 22.27 14.16
N VAL A 130 3.36 21.86 15.35
CA VAL A 130 3.61 20.44 15.66
C VAL A 130 2.33 19.63 15.58
N CYS A 131 1.28 20.03 16.31
CA CYS A 131 0.00 19.31 16.33
C CYS A 131 -0.65 19.27 14.94
N GLY A 132 -0.65 20.40 14.23
CA GLY A 132 -1.15 20.49 12.86
C GLY A 132 -0.36 19.58 11.89
N GLY A 133 0.97 19.57 12.00
CA GLY A 133 1.84 18.70 11.20
C GLY A 133 1.57 17.22 11.45
N GLN A 134 1.38 16.80 12.71
CA GLN A 134 1.03 15.42 13.06
C GLN A 134 -0.34 15.01 12.53
N VAL A 135 -1.34 15.90 12.65
CA VAL A 135 -2.69 15.68 12.10
C VAL A 135 -2.63 15.48 10.58
N LEU A 136 -1.96 16.38 9.85
CA LEU A 136 -1.81 16.28 8.39
C LEU A 136 -1.10 14.98 7.96
N ALA A 137 -0.04 14.63 8.67
CA ALA A 137 0.70 13.40 8.45
C ALA A 137 -0.16 12.14 8.67
N VAL A 138 -0.88 12.07 9.78
CA VAL A 138 -1.78 10.94 10.08
C VAL A 138 -2.90 10.85 9.06
N VAL A 139 -3.53 11.97 8.68
CA VAL A 139 -4.55 11.99 7.62
C VAL A 139 -3.99 11.39 6.34
N PHE A 140 -2.82 11.81 5.90
CA PHE A 140 -2.17 11.28 4.69
C PHE A 140 -1.93 9.76 4.79
N GLY A 141 -1.32 9.28 5.87
CA GLY A 141 -1.06 7.85 6.06
C GLY A 141 -2.33 7.01 6.17
N SER A 142 -3.35 7.51 6.86
CA SER A 142 -4.65 6.85 7.02
C SER A 142 -5.39 6.74 5.69
N VAL A 143 -5.33 7.77 4.84
CA VAL A 143 -5.89 7.74 3.48
C VAL A 143 -5.23 6.63 2.65
N VAL A 144 -3.90 6.56 2.67
CA VAL A 144 -3.13 5.54 1.93
C VAL A 144 -3.48 4.12 2.42
N ALA A 145 -3.59 3.92 3.74
CA ALA A 145 -3.91 2.61 4.30
C ALA A 145 -5.35 2.15 3.97
N ALA A 146 -6.30 3.06 4.02
CA ALA A 146 -7.73 2.78 3.86
C ALA A 146 -8.19 2.70 2.39
N ALA A 147 -7.43 3.24 1.43
CA ALA A 147 -7.82 3.28 0.03
C ALA A 147 -8.20 1.89 -0.54
N GLY A 148 -9.39 1.79 -1.14
CA GLY A 148 -9.89 0.57 -1.79
C GLY A 148 -10.30 -0.56 -0.84
N ARG A 149 -10.65 -0.28 0.43
CA ARG A 149 -11.12 -1.29 1.40
C ARG A 149 -12.49 -1.00 1.97
N ALA A 150 -13.22 -2.07 2.30
CA ALA A 150 -14.37 -1.98 3.18
C ALA A 150 -13.84 -1.84 4.63
N GLY A 151 -14.32 -0.85 5.38
CA GLY A 151 -13.88 -0.60 6.77
C GLY A 151 -12.76 0.44 6.92
N GLY A 152 -12.83 1.54 6.15
CA GLY A 152 -11.82 2.61 6.18
C GLY A 152 -11.52 3.17 7.58
N PHE A 153 -12.54 3.27 8.44
CA PHE A 153 -12.37 3.74 9.81
C PHE A 153 -11.34 2.90 10.60
N ALA A 154 -11.43 1.57 10.54
CA ALA A 154 -10.55 0.70 11.32
C ALA A 154 -9.07 0.84 10.88
N PHE A 155 -8.81 0.88 9.57
CA PHE A 155 -7.47 1.10 9.03
C PHE A 155 -6.92 2.47 9.41
N GLY A 156 -7.74 3.51 9.23
CA GLY A 156 -7.37 4.87 9.55
C GLY A 156 -7.10 5.09 11.04
N ALA A 157 -7.95 4.53 11.90
CA ALA A 157 -7.82 4.56 13.35
C ALA A 157 -6.57 3.80 13.82
N ALA A 158 -6.27 2.65 13.22
CA ALA A 158 -5.07 1.89 13.52
C ALA A 158 -3.78 2.65 13.15
N VAL A 159 -3.76 3.34 12.00
CA VAL A 159 -2.63 4.22 11.63
C VAL A 159 -2.49 5.38 12.61
N GLY A 160 -3.60 6.05 12.95
CA GLY A 160 -3.62 7.14 13.92
C GLY A 160 -3.15 6.73 15.31
N GLY A 161 -3.59 5.57 15.79
CA GLY A 161 -3.16 5.00 17.07
C GLY A 161 -1.69 4.62 17.09
N LEU A 162 -1.19 3.97 16.03
CA LEU A 162 0.21 3.60 15.91
C LEU A 162 1.10 4.86 15.87
N CYS A 163 0.76 5.86 15.06
CA CYS A 163 1.53 7.10 14.96
C CYS A 163 1.43 7.93 16.26
N GLY A 164 0.23 8.05 16.84
CA GLY A 164 0.02 8.76 18.09
C GLY A 164 0.78 8.14 19.26
N GLY A 165 0.80 6.81 19.35
CA GLY A 165 1.62 6.09 20.34
C GLY A 165 3.12 6.32 20.15
N LEU A 166 3.59 6.34 18.89
CA LEU A 166 5.00 6.64 18.59
C LEU A 166 5.37 8.10 18.90
N PHE A 167 4.50 9.06 18.62
CA PHE A 167 4.71 10.46 18.98
C PHE A 167 4.74 10.66 20.49
N LEU A 168 3.76 10.09 21.21
CA LEU A 168 3.74 10.09 22.68
C LEU A 168 5.02 9.48 23.26
N GLY A 169 5.43 8.31 22.75
CA GLY A 169 6.65 7.64 23.17
C GLY A 169 7.90 8.49 22.93
N ALA A 170 7.97 9.18 21.79
CA ALA A 170 9.09 10.07 21.46
C ALA A 170 9.17 11.28 22.41
N GLU A 171 8.04 11.89 22.76
CA GLU A 171 7.99 13.02 23.71
C GLU A 171 8.37 12.58 25.14
N LEU A 172 7.86 11.42 25.60
CA LEU A 172 8.24 10.86 26.90
C LEU A 172 9.74 10.54 26.97
N LEU A 173 10.31 9.98 25.91
CA LEU A 173 11.75 9.72 25.81
C LEU A 173 12.58 11.00 25.73
N ALA A 174 12.02 12.10 25.23
CA ALA A 174 12.64 13.41 25.22
C ALA A 174 12.57 14.13 26.58
N GLY A 175 11.92 13.52 27.58
CA GLY A 175 11.84 14.05 28.95
C GLY A 175 10.63 14.96 29.19
N ALA A 176 9.59 14.90 28.35
CA ALA A 176 8.34 15.61 28.61
C ALA A 176 7.74 15.19 29.96
N PRO A 177 7.25 16.13 30.79
CA PRO A 177 6.73 15.81 32.11
C PRO A 177 5.44 14.98 31.99
N PRO A 178 5.32 13.83 32.68
CA PRO A 178 4.19 12.91 32.55
C PRO A 178 2.87 13.46 33.14
N GLN A 179 2.88 14.66 33.71
CA GLN A 179 1.69 15.32 34.23
C GLN A 179 0.96 16.17 33.19
N ASP A 180 1.55 16.38 32.00
CA ASP A 180 0.94 17.18 30.94
C ASP A 180 -0.21 16.40 30.28
N LEU A 181 -1.44 16.70 30.71
CA LEU A 181 -2.68 16.05 30.24
C LEU A 181 -2.82 16.09 28.70
N VAL A 182 -2.29 17.14 28.06
CA VAL A 182 -2.29 17.32 26.60
C VAL A 182 -1.60 16.15 25.89
N LEU A 183 -0.53 15.61 26.48
CA LEU A 183 0.26 14.52 25.92
C LEU A 183 -0.58 13.23 25.77
N TYR A 184 -1.49 12.97 26.70
CA TYR A 184 -2.32 11.76 26.72
C TYR A 184 -3.57 11.87 25.85
N ILE A 185 -4.07 13.09 25.61
CA ILE A 185 -5.22 13.33 24.73
C ILE A 185 -4.83 13.18 23.25
N GLN A 186 -3.59 13.50 22.92
CA GLN A 186 -3.10 13.52 21.54
C GLN A 186 -3.26 12.18 20.79
N PRO A 187 -2.88 10.99 21.34
CA PRO A 187 -3.11 9.73 20.65
C PRO A 187 -4.58 9.44 20.37
N VAL A 188 -5.47 9.76 21.32
CA VAL A 188 -6.92 9.55 21.18
C VAL A 188 -7.47 10.41 20.04
N LEU A 189 -7.03 11.67 19.99
CA LEU A 189 -7.40 12.59 18.91
C LEU A 189 -6.89 12.09 17.54
N LEU A 190 -5.65 11.61 17.46
CA LEU A 190 -5.08 11.07 16.21
C LEU A 190 -5.76 9.77 15.76
N VAL A 191 -6.21 8.90 16.68
CA VAL A 191 -7.05 7.73 16.36
C VAL A 191 -8.35 8.19 15.69
N PHE A 192 -9.04 9.16 16.29
CA PHE A 192 -10.31 9.65 15.76
C PHE A 192 -10.16 10.34 14.40
N VAL A 193 -9.19 11.24 14.27
CA VAL A 193 -8.85 11.93 13.02
C VAL A 193 -8.45 10.93 11.94
N GLY A 194 -7.58 9.98 12.26
CA GLY A 194 -7.17 8.92 11.35
C GLY A 194 -8.37 8.08 10.88
N GLY A 195 -9.28 7.74 11.79
CA GLY A 195 -10.52 7.03 11.46
C GLY A 195 -11.41 7.80 10.48
N LEU A 196 -11.64 9.09 10.72
CA LEU A 196 -12.42 9.96 9.81
C LEU A 196 -11.75 10.08 8.42
N ALA A 197 -10.43 10.26 8.39
CA ALA A 197 -9.66 10.27 7.15
C ALA A 197 -9.81 8.95 6.38
N GLY A 198 -9.75 7.82 7.09
CA GLY A 198 -9.97 6.50 6.51
C GLY A 198 -11.37 6.33 5.90
N VAL A 199 -12.43 6.81 6.57
CA VAL A 199 -13.80 6.82 6.01
C VAL A 199 -13.85 7.65 4.73
N SER A 200 -13.26 8.86 4.73
CA SER A 200 -13.23 9.73 3.55
C SER A 200 -12.52 9.06 2.37
N ALA A 201 -11.39 8.39 2.62
CA ALA A 201 -10.64 7.67 1.61
C ALA A 201 -11.47 6.53 1.00
N THR A 202 -12.23 5.79 1.81
CA THR A 202 -13.10 4.73 1.28
C THR A 202 -14.30 5.24 0.51
N ARG A 203 -14.70 6.50 0.67
CA ARG A 203 -15.74 7.10 -0.17
C ARG A 203 -15.20 7.57 -1.51
N VAL A 204 -14.00 8.16 -1.52
CA VAL A 204 -13.34 8.62 -2.75
C VAL A 204 -12.80 7.44 -3.56
N TRP A 205 -12.19 6.47 -2.90
CA TRP A 205 -11.63 5.24 -3.47
C TRP A 205 -12.36 4.03 -2.89
N GLY A 206 -13.65 3.92 -3.21
CA GLY A 206 -14.50 2.78 -2.85
C GLY A 206 -13.82 1.45 -3.09
N ALA A 207 -13.97 0.52 -2.15
CA ALA A 207 -13.66 -0.87 -2.44
C ALA A 207 -14.50 -1.30 -3.65
N VAL A 208 -13.84 -1.90 -4.64
CA VAL A 208 -14.57 -2.53 -5.73
C VAL A 208 -15.51 -3.56 -5.07
N PRO A 209 -16.84 -3.44 -5.25
CA PRO A 209 -17.76 -4.37 -4.64
C PRO A 209 -17.34 -5.77 -5.09
N ILE A 210 -17.16 -6.68 -4.13
CA ILE A 210 -16.97 -8.09 -4.44
C ILE A 210 -18.32 -8.53 -4.94
N LEU A 211 -18.51 -8.49 -6.26
CA LEU A 211 -19.65 -9.14 -6.87
C LEU A 211 -19.41 -10.64 -6.69
N ASP A 212 -20.11 -11.23 -5.73
CA ASP A 212 -20.29 -12.68 -5.63
C ASP A 212 -21.09 -13.12 -6.84
N MET A 213 -20.39 -13.21 -7.96
CA MET A 213 -20.97 -13.78 -9.14
C MET A 213 -20.92 -15.29 -9.00
N PRO A 214 -22.05 -15.98 -9.12
CA PRO A 214 -22.03 -17.40 -9.35
C PRO A 214 -21.17 -17.62 -10.61
N VAL A 215 -20.03 -18.29 -10.45
CA VAL A 215 -19.22 -18.72 -11.59
C VAL A 215 -20.10 -19.71 -12.33
N PRO A 216 -20.55 -19.42 -13.57
CA PRO A 216 -21.47 -20.29 -14.27
C PRO A 216 -20.85 -21.69 -14.35
N GLU A 217 -21.57 -22.73 -13.92
CA GLU A 217 -21.08 -24.09 -14.08
C GLU A 217 -20.85 -24.35 -15.58
N TRP A 218 -19.65 -24.76 -15.96
CA TRP A 218 -19.28 -25.17 -17.33
C TRP A 218 -19.89 -26.53 -17.69
N ASN A 219 -21.16 -26.74 -17.34
CA ASN A 219 -21.84 -27.99 -17.54
C ASN A 219 -22.71 -27.88 -18.80
N LYS A 220 -22.14 -28.38 -19.91
CA LYS A 220 -22.79 -29.17 -21.01
C LYS A 220 -22.36 -28.82 -22.45
N LEU A 221 -21.49 -27.82 -22.68
CA LEU A 221 -20.79 -27.73 -23.96
C LEU A 221 -19.47 -28.53 -23.88
N SER A 222 -19.59 -29.78 -24.27
CA SER A 222 -18.68 -30.93 -24.10
C SER A 222 -17.31 -30.83 -24.78
N SER A 223 -16.98 -29.75 -25.48
CA SER A 223 -15.65 -29.58 -26.12
C SER A 223 -14.65 -28.80 -25.26
N ALA A 224 -15.08 -28.07 -24.23
CA ALA A 224 -14.19 -27.25 -23.40
C ALA A 224 -13.54 -28.04 -22.24
N ARG A 225 -14.03 -29.25 -21.92
CA ARG A 225 -13.45 -30.12 -20.86
C ARG A 225 -12.14 -30.80 -21.25
N LEU A 226 -11.76 -30.81 -22.53
CA LEU A 226 -10.51 -31.44 -22.99
C LEU A 226 -9.25 -30.60 -22.75
N GLY A 227 -9.37 -29.37 -22.25
CA GLY A 227 -8.23 -28.45 -22.10
C GLY A 227 -7.88 -28.01 -20.67
N LEU A 228 -8.75 -28.25 -19.68
CA LEU A 228 -8.49 -27.86 -18.29
C LEU A 228 -7.73 -28.98 -17.56
N ASN A 229 -6.52 -29.26 -18.03
CA ASN A 229 -5.49 -29.68 -17.08
C ASN A 229 -5.45 -28.58 -16.03
N GLU A 230 -5.63 -28.94 -14.75
CA GLU A 230 -5.23 -28.08 -13.65
C GLU A 230 -3.82 -27.63 -13.97
N VAL A 231 -3.68 -26.39 -14.45
CA VAL A 231 -2.37 -25.84 -14.75
C VAL A 231 -1.71 -25.86 -13.37
N PRO A 232 -0.71 -26.72 -13.13
CA PRO A 232 -0.06 -26.78 -11.84
C PRO A 232 0.32 -25.34 -11.51
N ALA A 233 0.16 -24.95 -10.24
CA ALA A 233 0.42 -23.60 -9.75
C ALA A 233 1.87 -23.21 -10.08
N THR A 234 2.08 -22.85 -11.34
CA THR A 234 3.35 -22.57 -11.96
C THR A 234 3.64 -21.20 -11.41
N GLY A 235 4.58 -21.17 -10.46
CA GLY A 235 4.89 -19.97 -9.71
C GLY A 235 4.98 -18.77 -10.63
N ARG A 236 4.47 -17.62 -10.18
CA ARG A 236 4.38 -16.40 -10.99
C ARG A 236 5.70 -16.15 -11.72
N PRO A 237 5.68 -15.92 -13.04
CA PRO A 237 6.89 -15.79 -13.84
C PRO A 237 7.72 -14.60 -13.33
N THR A 238 9.04 -14.79 -13.27
CA THR A 238 9.98 -13.74 -12.87
C THR A 238 10.07 -12.68 -13.96
N ALA A 239 9.72 -11.44 -13.62
CA ALA A 239 9.77 -10.31 -14.54
C ALA A 239 11.21 -9.74 -14.67
N TRP A 240 12.12 -10.50 -15.28
CA TRP A 240 13.56 -10.20 -15.36
C TRP A 240 13.86 -8.76 -15.82
N VAL A 241 13.16 -8.25 -16.83
CA VAL A 241 13.36 -6.87 -17.32
C VAL A 241 13.14 -5.84 -16.20
N ARG A 242 12.09 -6.00 -15.39
CA ARG A 242 11.80 -5.08 -14.27
C ARG A 242 12.84 -5.19 -13.16
N ILE A 243 13.31 -6.41 -12.88
CA ILE A 243 14.37 -6.65 -11.90
C ILE A 243 15.65 -5.92 -12.32
N VAL A 244 16.05 -6.07 -13.59
CA VAL A 244 17.26 -5.42 -14.13
C VAL A 244 17.10 -3.91 -14.12
N VAL A 245 15.97 -3.37 -14.59
CA VAL A 245 15.70 -1.91 -14.55
C VAL A 245 15.73 -1.40 -13.10
N GLY A 246 15.09 -2.10 -12.17
CA GLY A 246 15.11 -1.77 -10.75
C GLY A 246 16.53 -1.73 -10.19
N ALA A 247 17.33 -2.76 -10.43
CA ALA A 247 18.74 -2.82 -10.01
C ALA A 247 19.57 -1.67 -10.60
N MET A 248 19.38 -1.35 -11.89
CA MET A 248 20.07 -0.22 -12.54
C MET A 248 19.70 1.12 -11.90
N VAL A 249 18.43 1.32 -11.54
CA VAL A 249 17.98 2.52 -10.80
C VAL A 249 18.68 2.61 -9.44
N MET A 250 18.77 1.50 -8.68
CA MET A 250 19.47 1.47 -7.38
C MET A 250 20.94 1.91 -7.53
N VAL A 251 21.67 1.28 -8.45
CA VAL A 251 23.10 1.54 -8.69
C VAL A 251 23.33 2.98 -9.12
N THR A 252 22.53 3.45 -10.09
CA THR A 252 22.62 4.82 -10.62
C THR A 252 22.35 5.84 -9.52
N ALA A 253 21.30 5.64 -8.72
CA ALA A 253 20.93 6.58 -7.67
C ALA A 253 22.02 6.71 -6.59
N VAL A 254 22.63 5.59 -6.17
CA VAL A 254 23.76 5.63 -5.22
C VAL A 254 24.97 6.34 -5.83
N ALA A 255 25.26 6.11 -7.12
CA ALA A 255 26.39 6.72 -7.81
C ALA A 255 26.25 8.24 -8.00
N VAL A 256 25.03 8.74 -8.22
CA VAL A 256 24.77 10.17 -8.48
C VAL A 256 24.30 10.96 -7.25
N ALA A 257 24.03 10.30 -6.11
CA ALA A 257 23.48 10.94 -4.91
C ALA A 257 24.25 12.19 -4.48
N ASP A 258 25.58 12.15 -4.48
CA ASP A 258 26.39 13.31 -4.07
C ASP A 258 26.29 14.46 -5.07
N LYS A 259 26.28 14.15 -6.39
CA LYS A 259 26.08 15.15 -7.44
C LYS A 259 24.70 15.81 -7.34
N VAL A 260 23.66 15.02 -7.05
CA VAL A 260 22.29 15.53 -6.83
C VAL A 260 22.26 16.46 -5.61
N ARG A 261 22.89 16.08 -4.50
CA ARG A 261 23.01 16.94 -3.31
C ARG A 261 23.73 18.26 -3.64
N ILE A 262 24.91 18.20 -4.23
CA ILE A 262 25.70 19.39 -4.58
C ILE A 262 24.91 20.29 -5.56
N GLY A 263 24.23 19.68 -6.54
CA GLY A 263 23.33 20.39 -7.45
C GLY A 263 22.21 21.11 -6.70
N ALA A 264 21.50 20.41 -5.81
CA ALA A 264 20.43 20.99 -5.01
C ALA A 264 20.93 22.16 -4.15
N GLN A 265 22.12 22.05 -3.55
CA GLN A 265 22.73 23.14 -2.79
C GLN A 265 23.00 24.37 -3.67
N ARG A 266 23.60 24.17 -4.85
CA ARG A 266 23.90 25.26 -5.80
C ARG A 266 22.65 25.99 -6.27
N TYR A 267 21.58 25.25 -6.59
CA TYR A 267 20.34 25.84 -7.10
C TYR A 267 19.40 26.37 -6.01
N SER A 268 19.64 26.05 -4.73
CA SER A 268 18.78 26.49 -3.62
C SER A 268 18.93 27.95 -3.19
N ALA A 269 19.79 28.75 -3.85
CA ALA A 269 20.09 30.13 -3.46
C ALA A 269 20.49 30.31 -1.97
N GLY A 270 21.09 29.27 -1.37
CA GLY A 270 21.48 29.26 0.04
C GLY A 270 20.44 28.69 1.02
N LEU A 271 19.24 28.33 0.56
CA LEU A 271 18.21 27.70 1.40
C LEU A 271 18.63 26.31 1.92
N LEU A 272 19.46 25.58 1.15
CA LEU A 272 20.01 24.29 1.56
C LEU A 272 21.49 24.41 1.96
N ARG A 273 21.81 25.34 2.86
CA ARG A 273 23.15 25.38 3.47
C ARG A 273 23.35 24.17 4.39
N VAL A 274 24.35 23.36 4.05
CA VAL A 274 24.81 22.26 4.89
C VAL A 274 25.97 22.77 5.72
N ASN A 275 25.75 22.87 7.03
CA ASN A 275 26.68 23.52 7.94
C ASN A 275 27.77 22.56 8.46
N SER A 276 27.63 21.25 8.21
CA SER A 276 28.61 20.25 8.64
C SER A 276 28.80 19.14 7.61
N VAL A 277 30.01 18.57 7.59
CA VAL A 277 30.36 17.44 6.71
C VAL A 277 29.44 16.24 6.99
N GLY A 278 29.18 15.94 8.27
CA GLY A 278 28.28 14.85 8.68
C GLY A 278 26.85 15.03 8.18
N GLN A 279 26.31 16.25 8.23
CA GLN A 279 24.99 16.55 7.68
C GLN A 279 24.96 16.33 6.16
N GLY A 280 26.02 16.70 5.44
CA GLY A 280 26.13 16.47 4.00
C GLY A 280 26.17 14.98 3.64
N GLN A 281 26.94 14.19 4.38
CA GLN A 281 27.01 12.74 4.20
C GLN A 281 25.67 12.07 4.51
N PHE A 282 24.99 12.47 5.59
CA PHE A 282 23.67 11.97 5.93
C PHE A 282 22.63 12.26 4.85
N LEU A 283 22.57 13.48 4.32
CA LEU A 283 21.67 13.84 3.22
C LEU A 283 21.97 13.03 1.94
N THR A 284 23.24 12.82 1.64
CA THR A 284 23.67 11.99 0.49
C THR A 284 23.21 10.54 0.68
N TRP A 285 23.36 10.00 1.89
CA TRP A 285 22.86 8.68 2.25
C TRP A 285 21.35 8.57 2.09
N GLN A 286 20.58 9.56 2.57
CA GLN A 286 19.12 9.58 2.40
C GLN A 286 18.70 9.55 0.93
N MET A 287 19.36 10.33 0.06
CA MET A 287 19.10 10.30 -1.39
C MET A 287 19.41 8.92 -2.00
N GLY A 288 20.52 8.29 -1.59
CA GLY A 288 20.88 6.95 -2.02
C GLY A 288 19.85 5.90 -1.58
N VAL A 289 19.42 5.94 -0.32
CA VAL A 289 18.39 5.04 0.24
C VAL A 289 17.06 5.19 -0.50
N LEU A 290 16.61 6.41 -0.76
CA LEU A 290 15.39 6.67 -1.54
C LEU A 290 15.51 6.08 -2.95
N GLY A 291 16.66 6.25 -3.59
CA GLY A 291 16.95 5.65 -4.89
C GLY A 291 16.89 4.13 -4.89
N ILE A 292 17.44 3.49 -3.85
CA ILE A 292 17.39 2.04 -3.69
C ILE A 292 15.94 1.57 -3.49
N LEU A 293 15.17 2.26 -2.65
CA LEU A 293 13.76 1.94 -2.40
C LEU A 293 12.93 2.08 -3.68
N VAL A 294 13.14 3.13 -4.48
CA VAL A 294 12.48 3.33 -5.78
C VAL A 294 12.86 2.20 -6.74
N GLY A 295 14.14 1.83 -6.83
CA GLY A 295 14.57 0.69 -7.66
C GLY A 295 13.91 -0.62 -7.25
N GLY A 296 13.78 -0.86 -5.94
CA GLY A 296 13.06 -2.02 -5.40
C GLY A 296 11.58 -1.98 -5.76
N ALA A 297 10.94 -0.82 -5.60
CA ALA A 297 9.53 -0.64 -5.94
C ALA A 297 9.25 -0.87 -7.43
N VAL A 298 10.12 -0.36 -8.31
CA VAL A 298 10.05 -0.61 -9.77
C VAL A 298 10.17 -2.10 -10.08
N ALA A 299 11.08 -2.82 -9.41
CA ALA A 299 11.22 -4.27 -9.59
C ALA A 299 9.97 -5.04 -9.13
N GLY A 300 9.34 -4.62 -8.02
CA GLY A 300 8.18 -5.28 -7.44
C GLY A 300 6.83 -4.93 -8.07
N ALA A 301 6.72 -3.77 -8.72
CA ALA A 301 5.47 -3.24 -9.25
C ALA A 301 4.75 -4.22 -10.19
N GLY A 302 3.45 -4.42 -9.99
CA GLY A 302 2.55 -5.17 -10.89
C GLY A 302 2.78 -6.68 -10.97
N THR A 303 3.66 -7.26 -10.15
CA THR A 303 4.00 -8.69 -10.19
C THR A 303 3.27 -9.51 -9.12
N GLY A 304 2.81 -8.87 -8.03
CA GLY A 304 2.29 -9.55 -6.85
C GLY A 304 3.31 -10.44 -6.12
N ALA A 305 4.57 -10.48 -6.57
CA ALA A 305 5.68 -11.16 -5.93
C ALA A 305 6.76 -10.13 -5.58
N GLY A 306 6.32 -8.98 -5.05
CA GLY A 306 7.14 -7.79 -4.85
C GLY A 306 8.38 -8.04 -3.99
N VAL A 307 8.24 -8.78 -2.88
CA VAL A 307 9.35 -9.18 -2.01
C VAL A 307 10.42 -9.93 -2.80
N ARG A 308 10.04 -10.98 -3.54
CA ARG A 308 10.97 -11.79 -4.36
C ARG A 308 11.71 -10.93 -5.39
N HIS A 309 10.99 -10.11 -6.15
CA HIS A 309 11.61 -9.25 -7.17
C HIS A 309 12.52 -8.19 -6.55
N GLY A 310 12.13 -7.64 -5.40
CA GLY A 310 12.93 -6.70 -4.61
C GLY A 310 14.21 -7.32 -4.05
N THR A 311 14.16 -8.55 -3.54
CA THR A 311 15.36 -9.28 -3.09
C THR A 311 16.35 -9.48 -4.23
N ILE A 312 15.87 -9.96 -5.39
CA ILE A 312 16.74 -10.23 -6.54
C ILE A 312 17.32 -8.92 -7.07
N ALA A 313 16.50 -7.88 -7.22
CA ALA A 313 16.96 -6.57 -7.67
C ALA A 313 17.95 -5.95 -6.68
N GLY A 314 17.70 -6.08 -5.38
CA GLY A 314 18.60 -5.62 -4.32
C GLY A 314 19.94 -6.35 -4.30
N ALA A 315 19.97 -7.66 -4.57
CA ALA A 315 21.21 -8.42 -4.67
C ALA A 315 22.05 -7.96 -5.88
N LEU A 316 21.42 -7.84 -7.05
CA LEU A 316 22.07 -7.33 -8.27
C LEU A 316 22.54 -5.87 -8.08
N GLY A 317 21.70 -5.03 -7.49
CA GLY A 317 22.01 -3.65 -7.18
C GLY A 317 23.15 -3.53 -6.18
N GLY A 318 23.17 -4.37 -5.14
CA GLY A 318 24.25 -4.42 -4.15
C GLY A 318 25.59 -4.78 -4.76
N VAL A 319 25.63 -5.82 -5.61
CA VAL A 319 26.83 -6.17 -6.39
C VAL A 319 27.27 -5.01 -7.28
N GLY A 320 26.33 -4.34 -7.97
CA GLY A 320 26.64 -3.16 -8.79
C GLY A 320 27.21 -1.98 -7.98
N VAL A 321 26.66 -1.72 -6.79
CA VAL A 321 27.15 -0.66 -5.89
C VAL A 321 28.56 -0.96 -5.38
N VAL A 322 28.83 -2.21 -4.98
CA VAL A 322 30.17 -2.66 -4.57
C VAL A 322 31.14 -2.58 -5.74
N GLY A 323 30.73 -3.01 -6.94
CA GLY A 323 31.55 -2.93 -8.16
C GLY A 323 31.92 -1.50 -8.53
N LEU A 324 30.96 -0.56 -8.50
CA LEU A 324 31.24 0.87 -8.71
C LEU A 324 32.16 1.45 -7.64
N THR A 325 31.97 1.04 -6.39
CA THR A 325 32.80 1.48 -5.29
C THR A 325 34.25 0.99 -5.45
N ALA A 326 34.43 -0.29 -5.81
CA ALA A 326 35.75 -0.86 -6.07
C ALA A 326 36.43 -0.18 -7.28
N ALA A 327 35.68 0.09 -8.34
CA ALA A 327 36.19 0.79 -9.53
C ALA A 327 36.59 2.25 -9.24
N ALA A 328 35.88 2.93 -8.33
CA ALA A 328 36.22 4.28 -7.90
C ALA A 328 37.45 4.33 -6.97
N GLY A 329 37.86 3.19 -6.39
CA GLY A 329 38.95 3.10 -5.42
C GLY A 329 38.63 3.67 -4.03
N GLN A 330 37.41 4.15 -3.82
CA GLN A 330 36.95 4.77 -2.57
C GLN A 330 35.43 4.59 -2.42
N PRO A 331 34.92 4.44 -1.17
CA PRO A 331 33.50 4.21 -0.92
C PRO A 331 32.64 5.37 -1.41
N LEU A 332 31.58 5.06 -2.16
CA LEU A 332 30.58 6.04 -2.57
C LEU A 332 29.96 6.68 -1.32
N GLY A 333 29.62 7.97 -1.39
CA GLY A 333 29.14 8.74 -0.22
C GLY A 333 28.03 8.08 0.61
N PRO A 334 26.97 7.52 0.01
CA PRO A 334 25.96 6.76 0.75
C PRO A 334 26.54 5.52 1.46
N VAL A 335 27.44 4.79 0.80
CA VAL A 335 28.04 3.56 1.33
C VAL A 335 29.01 3.89 2.46
N SER A 336 29.84 4.93 2.31
CA SER A 336 30.79 5.35 3.35
C SER A 336 30.07 5.75 4.63
N PHE A 337 28.96 6.50 4.52
CA PHE A 337 28.14 6.88 5.67
C PHE A 337 27.56 5.64 6.38
N TRP A 338 26.97 4.72 5.63
CA TRP A 338 26.42 3.48 6.18
C TRP A 338 27.48 2.63 6.90
N LEU A 339 28.65 2.44 6.27
CA LEU A 339 29.75 1.69 6.87
C LEU A 339 30.29 2.37 8.14
N SER A 340 30.37 3.70 8.16
CA SER A 340 30.79 4.43 9.36
C SER A 340 29.86 4.19 10.55
N TYR A 341 28.54 4.11 10.32
CA TYR A 341 27.55 3.83 11.37
C TYR A 341 27.65 2.40 11.93
N LEU A 342 28.17 1.47 11.12
CA LEU A 342 28.44 0.09 11.53
C LEU A 342 29.85 -0.10 12.14
N ALA A 343 30.58 1.00 12.40
CA ALA A 343 31.99 0.99 12.81
C ALA A 343 32.95 0.29 11.81
N LEU A 344 32.57 0.27 10.52
CA LEU A 344 33.34 -0.28 9.40
C LEU A 344 33.90 0.82 8.47
N GLY A 345 33.84 2.09 8.87
CA GLY A 345 34.18 3.23 7.98
C GLY A 345 35.64 3.30 7.51
N GLY A 346 36.56 2.64 8.20
CA GLY A 346 37.97 2.52 7.81
C GLY A 346 38.32 1.22 7.09
N ALA A 347 37.37 0.29 6.95
CA ALA A 347 37.59 -0.97 6.28
C ALA A 347 37.73 -0.72 4.77
N ALA A 348 38.78 -1.28 4.18
CA ALA A 348 38.93 -1.27 2.73
C ALA A 348 37.83 -2.14 2.10
N MET A 349 37.43 -1.84 0.87
CA MET A 349 36.31 -2.52 0.20
C MET A 349 36.62 -3.97 -0.20
N ASN A 350 37.84 -4.44 0.06
CA ASN A 350 38.23 -5.85 0.01
C ASN A 350 37.93 -6.60 1.32
N ASP A 351 37.59 -5.89 2.40
CA ASP A 351 37.13 -6.50 3.65
C ASP A 351 35.75 -7.17 3.41
N PRO A 352 35.64 -8.50 3.61
CA PRO A 352 34.37 -9.21 3.42
C PRO A 352 33.25 -8.66 4.31
N ALA A 353 33.55 -8.09 5.48
CA ALA A 353 32.54 -7.50 6.35
C ALA A 353 31.92 -6.23 5.73
N ALA A 354 32.75 -5.35 5.14
CA ALA A 354 32.28 -4.14 4.46
C ALA A 354 31.45 -4.49 3.21
N VAL A 355 31.89 -5.47 2.43
CA VAL A 355 31.15 -5.97 1.25
C VAL A 355 29.81 -6.55 1.67
N ALA A 356 29.79 -7.42 2.68
CA ALA A 356 28.56 -8.04 3.19
C ALA A 356 27.59 -6.99 3.75
N ALA A 357 28.09 -5.99 4.49
CA ALA A 357 27.28 -4.90 5.03
C ALA A 357 26.68 -4.02 3.92
N ALA A 358 27.44 -3.71 2.87
CA ALA A 358 26.96 -2.94 1.73
C ALA A 358 25.90 -3.72 0.93
N ILE A 359 26.18 -4.97 0.54
CA ILE A 359 25.22 -5.81 -0.19
C ILE A 359 23.97 -6.07 0.66
N GLY A 360 24.15 -6.44 1.93
CA GLY A 360 23.05 -6.70 2.86
C GLY A 360 22.15 -5.49 3.06
N GLY A 361 22.71 -4.29 3.20
CA GLY A 361 21.95 -3.05 3.29
C GLY A 361 21.12 -2.77 2.04
N VAL A 362 21.70 -2.94 0.84
CA VAL A 362 20.98 -2.75 -0.43
C VAL A 362 19.91 -3.83 -0.64
N VAL A 363 20.18 -5.09 -0.29
CA VAL A 363 19.20 -6.19 -0.34
C VAL A 363 18.02 -5.91 0.58
N LEU A 364 18.28 -5.52 1.83
CA LEU A 364 17.23 -5.22 2.81
C LEU A 364 16.33 -4.08 2.33
N LEU A 365 16.94 -2.98 1.85
CA LEU A 365 16.19 -1.87 1.26
C LEU A 365 15.46 -2.29 -0.02
N GLY A 366 16.05 -3.15 -0.85
CA GLY A 366 15.43 -3.72 -2.04
C GLY A 366 14.20 -4.57 -1.72
N VAL A 367 14.23 -5.35 -0.63
CA VAL A 367 13.09 -6.11 -0.12
C VAL A 367 11.95 -5.18 0.30
N VAL A 368 12.26 -4.15 1.08
CA VAL A 368 11.28 -3.15 1.53
C VAL A 368 10.67 -2.41 0.34
N GLY A 369 11.51 -1.96 -0.59
CA GLY A 369 11.08 -1.31 -1.83
C GLY A 369 10.21 -2.24 -2.68
N GLY A 370 10.61 -3.49 -2.87
CA GLY A 370 9.87 -4.48 -3.65
C GLY A 370 8.51 -4.82 -3.04
N TRP A 371 8.43 -4.96 -1.72
CA TRP A 371 7.17 -5.12 -1.00
C TRP A 371 6.23 -3.92 -1.22
N PHE A 372 6.78 -2.71 -1.12
CA PHE A 372 6.04 -1.47 -1.35
C PHE A 372 5.54 -1.35 -2.80
N GLY A 373 6.40 -1.65 -3.79
CA GLY A 373 6.01 -1.67 -5.19
C GLY A 373 4.94 -2.71 -5.50
N GLY A 374 5.05 -3.89 -4.90
CA GLY A 374 4.06 -4.97 -5.07
C GLY A 374 2.71 -4.69 -4.39
N THR A 375 2.66 -3.83 -3.38
CA THR A 375 1.43 -3.47 -2.66
C THR A 375 0.75 -2.24 -3.25
N LEU A 376 1.50 -1.23 -3.69
CA LEU A 376 0.96 0.00 -4.27
C LEU A 376 0.56 -0.17 -5.73
N PHE A 377 1.37 -0.88 -6.52
CA PHE A 377 1.11 -1.08 -7.94
C PHE A 377 0.59 -2.48 -8.17
N LEU A 378 -0.64 -2.74 -7.76
CA LEU A 378 -1.32 -3.99 -8.11
C LEU A 378 -1.49 -4.07 -9.63
N PRO A 379 -1.41 -5.27 -10.22
CA PRO A 379 -1.64 -5.40 -11.65
C PRO A 379 -3.05 -4.97 -12.03
N LEU A 380 -3.16 -4.00 -12.93
CA LEU A 380 -4.44 -3.47 -13.42
C LEU A 380 -5.27 -4.49 -14.22
N ALA A 381 -4.62 -5.51 -14.78
CA ALA A 381 -5.28 -6.56 -15.56
C ALA A 381 -4.98 -7.95 -14.97
N PRO A 382 -5.99 -8.82 -14.80
CA PRO A 382 -5.77 -10.21 -14.42
C PRO A 382 -4.94 -10.97 -15.45
N GLU A 383 -4.27 -12.04 -15.02
CA GLU A 383 -3.22 -12.71 -15.80
C GLU A 383 -3.72 -13.27 -17.15
N TYR A 384 -4.96 -13.77 -17.22
CA TYR A 384 -5.52 -14.32 -18.46
C TYR A 384 -5.71 -13.25 -19.55
N LEU A 385 -6.04 -12.00 -19.18
CA LEU A 385 -6.11 -10.89 -20.14
C LEU A 385 -4.71 -10.49 -20.64
N ARG A 386 -3.69 -10.58 -19.77
CA ARG A 386 -2.31 -10.29 -20.16
C ARG A 386 -1.72 -11.33 -21.10
N ARG A 387 -2.08 -12.61 -20.95
CA ARG A 387 -1.62 -13.67 -21.88
C ARG A 387 -2.20 -13.49 -23.28
N ARG A 388 -3.48 -13.11 -23.40
CA ARG A 388 -4.14 -12.93 -24.71
C ARG A 388 -3.54 -11.81 -25.56
N LEU A 389 -3.08 -10.74 -24.92
CA LEU A 389 -2.35 -9.66 -25.59
C LEU A 389 -0.99 -10.10 -26.14
N ARG A 390 -0.32 -11.07 -25.49
CA ARG A 390 0.94 -11.62 -26.01
C ARG A 390 0.72 -12.57 -27.17
N SER A 391 -0.31 -13.42 -27.11
CA SER A 391 -0.57 -14.41 -28.15
C SER A 391 -1.17 -13.83 -29.44
N GLY A 392 -1.51 -12.54 -29.48
CA GLY A 392 -2.03 -11.87 -30.68
C GLY A 392 -0.97 -11.02 -31.41
N LEU A 393 0.28 -11.05 -30.95
CA LEU A 393 1.43 -10.35 -31.54
C LEU A 393 2.43 -11.32 -32.21
N ASP A 394 2.12 -12.62 -32.19
CA ASP A 394 2.77 -13.66 -32.99
C ASP A 394 1.88 -13.94 -34.21
#